data_AF-A0A9X3B4N4-F1
#
_entry.id   AF-A0A9X3B4N4-F1
#
_cell.length_a   1.000
_cell.length_b   1.000
_cell.length_c   1.000
_cell.angle_alpha   90.00
_cell.angle_beta   90.00
_cell.angle_gamma   90.00
#
_symmetry.space_group_name_H-M   'P 1'
#
loop_
_entity.id
_entity.type
_entity.pdbx_description
1 polymer ?
#
loop_
_entity_poly.entity_id
_entity_poly.type
_entity_poly.pdbx_seq_one_letter_code
_entity_poly.pdbx_strand_id
1 'polypeptide(L)'
;MPTIPQEIAESTEKLTTNTDIVDKFVHGPATIYIPVRGGTLRPLLYWQGTFQDKVVELAGPYVQQAEDSAGTAQDAASTATEKAEDASGSATLAGERATAAGEAQTGAETARDKSQAWAEGEEPEEGKKSAKGWAGESSDSATLAGQRATAAGDAQTDAETARDKSKAWAEGTEPEAGKKSAREWAEEAQSLGDPNAFDITADQTTDSRRLDQWAAQAKANQQKLATAYRLGNGAFATDSGAADSYVLSVNYEDATPTAYNDGDQYRFRAGAANAGASTVNINGLGAKGLVTVTGVALPAGYIRTDAETTITYDAANDWFVAGREVERGWNSNGYFIRWADGSQKCKQVRQESLEVTSGPATGGFYYANIFWIYPAAFVEIPQIDLKTRHLPNITVNSLGGAGELFSYLSECTLFIASVESIPEATYLLLLEAQGDWY
;
A
#
# COMPACT_ATOMS: atom_id res chain seq x y z
N MET A 1 50.51 -0.96 3.67
CA MET A 1 49.69 -1.27 2.48
C MET A 1 50.50 -0.87 1.25
N PRO A 2 50.72 -1.75 0.26
CA PRO A 2 51.45 -1.36 -0.94
C PRO A 2 50.55 -0.41 -1.74
N THR A 3 51.09 0.74 -2.10
CA THR A 3 50.44 1.72 -2.97
C THR A 3 50.14 1.06 -4.32
N ILE A 4 48.87 1.10 -4.73
CA ILE A 4 48.45 0.71 -6.07
C ILE A 4 49.27 1.56 -7.06
N PRO A 5 49.96 0.98 -8.04
CA PRO A 5 50.68 1.75 -9.05
C PRO A 5 49.74 2.73 -9.72
N GLN A 6 50.15 4.00 -9.80
CA GLN A 6 49.37 5.12 -10.33
C GLN A 6 48.78 4.84 -11.72
N GLU A 7 49.43 3.99 -12.51
CA GLU A 7 48.98 3.51 -13.82
C GLU A 7 47.65 2.72 -13.78
N ILE A 8 47.35 2.02 -12.69
CA ILE A 8 46.08 1.28 -12.53
C ILE A 8 44.94 2.24 -12.20
N ALA A 9 45.20 3.30 -11.42
CA ALA A 9 44.21 4.32 -11.12
C ALA A 9 43.84 5.12 -12.38
N GLU A 10 44.84 5.54 -13.16
CA GLU A 10 44.64 6.29 -14.41
C GLU A 10 43.95 5.45 -15.51
N SER A 11 44.18 4.14 -15.55
CA SER A 11 43.49 3.23 -16.48
C SER A 11 42.01 3.02 -16.10
N THR A 12 41.72 2.95 -14.80
CA THR A 12 40.35 2.75 -14.31
C THR A 12 39.49 4.00 -14.51
N GLU A 13 40.08 5.19 -14.37
CA GLU A 13 39.41 6.47 -14.63
C GLU A 13 39.11 6.70 -16.13
N LYS A 14 39.99 6.23 -17.03
CA LYS A 14 39.73 6.24 -18.48
C LYS A 14 38.64 5.28 -18.92
N LEU A 15 38.41 4.20 -18.18
CA LEU A 15 37.37 3.21 -18.46
C LEU A 15 35.97 3.71 -18.05
N THR A 16 35.87 4.49 -16.98
CA THR A 16 34.59 5.01 -16.48
C THR A 16 34.12 6.30 -17.17
N THR A 17 35.04 7.10 -17.74
CA THR A 17 34.69 8.37 -18.41
C THR A 17 34.42 8.24 -19.92
N ASN A 18 34.73 7.10 -20.53
CA ASN A 18 34.59 6.91 -21.97
C ASN A 18 33.26 6.23 -22.33
N THR A 19 32.18 7.02 -22.32
CA THR A 19 30.80 6.59 -22.67
C THR A 19 30.72 5.90 -24.04
N ASP A 20 31.61 6.25 -24.98
CA ASP A 20 31.68 5.64 -26.30
C ASP A 20 32.12 4.17 -26.27
N ILE A 21 32.85 3.73 -25.24
CA ILE A 21 33.26 2.32 -25.10
C ILE A 21 32.07 1.49 -24.61
N VAL A 22 31.30 2.00 -23.66
CA VAL A 22 30.08 1.35 -23.17
C VAL A 22 29.05 1.24 -24.29
N ASP A 23 28.88 2.30 -25.09
CA ASP A 23 27.93 2.30 -26.20
C ASP A 23 28.35 1.34 -27.33
N LYS A 24 29.65 1.24 -27.63
CA LYS A 24 30.19 0.21 -28.55
C LYS A 24 30.12 -1.21 -27.99
N PHE A 25 30.15 -1.37 -26.67
CA PHE A 25 30.01 -2.67 -26.01
C PHE A 25 28.55 -3.17 -26.04
N VAL A 26 27.58 -2.25 -25.98
CA VAL A 26 26.16 -2.57 -26.00
C VAL A 26 25.63 -2.73 -27.44
N HIS A 27 26.15 -1.98 -28.41
CA HIS A 27 25.56 -1.88 -29.75
C HIS A 27 26.45 -2.38 -30.92
N GLY A 28 27.69 -2.83 -30.67
CA GLY A 28 28.62 -3.26 -31.72
C GLY A 28 29.13 -4.70 -31.56
N PRO A 29 29.57 -5.38 -32.65
CA PRO A 29 30.27 -6.65 -32.58
C PRO A 29 31.69 -6.42 -31.99
N ALA A 30 31.80 -6.39 -30.66
CA ALA A 30 33.07 -6.20 -30.00
C ALA A 30 33.92 -7.49 -30.04
N THR A 31 34.99 -7.48 -30.85
CA THR A 31 36.04 -8.51 -30.76
C THR A 31 36.99 -8.13 -29.61
N ILE A 32 36.81 -8.74 -28.44
CA ILE A 32 37.64 -8.47 -27.26
C ILE A 32 38.97 -9.22 -27.40
N TYR A 33 40.09 -8.49 -27.42
CA TYR A 33 41.43 -9.07 -27.30
C TYR A 33 41.99 -8.78 -25.91
N ILE A 34 42.26 -9.83 -25.13
CA ILE A 34 42.94 -9.69 -23.84
C ILE A 34 44.46 -9.77 -24.09
N PRO A 35 45.25 -8.79 -23.66
CA PRO A 35 46.70 -8.87 -23.76
C PRO A 35 47.23 -9.91 -22.76
N VAL A 36 47.69 -11.05 -23.29
CA VAL A 36 48.44 -12.03 -22.50
C VAL A 36 49.90 -11.58 -22.46
N ARG A 37 50.51 -11.54 -21.28
CA ARG A 37 51.94 -11.21 -21.10
C ARG A 37 52.79 -12.17 -21.93
N GLY A 38 53.28 -11.71 -23.07
CA GLY A 38 54.12 -12.49 -23.99
C GLY A 38 53.68 -12.46 -25.45
N GLY A 39 53.55 -11.27 -26.04
CA GLY A 39 53.86 -10.98 -27.45
C GLY A 39 53.03 -11.61 -28.59
N THR A 40 52.14 -12.58 -28.34
CA THR A 40 51.38 -13.20 -29.44
C THR A 40 49.89 -13.24 -29.11
N LEU A 41 49.13 -12.34 -29.76
CA LEU A 41 47.67 -12.32 -29.72
C LEU A 41 47.13 -13.62 -30.32
N ARG A 42 46.47 -14.46 -29.51
CA ARG A 42 45.66 -15.58 -30.03
C ARG A 42 44.20 -15.11 -30.09
N PRO A 43 43.51 -15.27 -31.23
CA PRO A 43 42.07 -15.06 -31.27
C PRO A 43 41.41 -16.15 -30.42
N LEU A 44 40.81 -15.75 -29.29
CA LEU A 44 39.85 -16.61 -28.59
C LEU A 44 38.62 -16.74 -29.48
N LEU A 45 38.05 -17.93 -29.49
CA LEU A 45 36.91 -18.38 -30.28
C LEU A 45 36.02 -17.25 -30.84
N TYR A 46 35.83 -17.27 -32.15
CA TYR A 46 34.78 -16.52 -32.84
C TYR A 46 33.45 -16.74 -32.11
N TRP A 47 33.00 -15.72 -31.38
CA TRP A 47 31.70 -15.71 -30.72
C TRP A 47 30.76 -14.93 -31.64
N GLN A 48 30.02 -15.66 -32.47
CA GLN A 48 29.02 -15.08 -33.37
C GLN A 48 27.66 -15.07 -32.65
N GLY A 49 27.39 -13.99 -31.93
CA GLY A 49 26.10 -13.73 -31.29
C GLY A 49 26.15 -12.40 -30.54
N THR A 50 25.02 -11.69 -30.47
CA THR A 50 24.96 -10.50 -29.62
C THR A 50 24.94 -10.93 -28.16
N PHE A 51 25.43 -10.09 -27.24
CA PHE A 51 25.35 -10.37 -25.80
C PHE A 51 23.91 -10.64 -25.35
N GLN A 52 22.94 -9.96 -25.97
CA GLN A 52 21.51 -10.14 -25.74
C GLN A 52 21.05 -11.58 -26.04
N ASP A 53 21.49 -12.16 -27.17
CA ASP A 53 21.14 -13.54 -27.53
C ASP A 53 21.60 -14.55 -26.47
N LYS A 54 22.77 -14.32 -25.87
CA LYS A 54 23.28 -15.22 -24.82
C LYS A 54 22.60 -15.03 -23.48
N VAL A 55 22.22 -13.80 -23.13
CA VAL A 55 21.41 -13.55 -21.92
C VAL A 55 20.08 -14.26 -22.06
N VAL A 56 19.43 -14.19 -23.23
CA VAL A 56 18.17 -14.92 -23.49
C VAL A 56 18.39 -16.44 -23.46
N GLU A 57 19.46 -16.96 -24.07
CA GLU A 57 19.77 -18.40 -24.06
C GLU A 57 20.05 -18.93 -22.64
N LEU A 58 20.76 -18.16 -21.81
CA LEU A 58 21.12 -18.58 -20.45
C LEU A 58 19.99 -18.34 -19.44
N ALA A 59 19.21 -17.28 -19.59
CA ALA A 59 18.13 -16.93 -18.67
C ALA A 59 16.78 -17.58 -19.03
N GLY A 60 16.56 -17.91 -20.31
CA GLY A 60 15.29 -18.47 -20.81
C GLY A 60 14.78 -19.67 -20.00
N PRO A 61 15.61 -20.70 -19.72
CA PRO A 61 15.18 -21.84 -18.92
C PRO A 61 14.75 -21.47 -17.49
N TYR A 62 15.39 -20.48 -16.88
CA TYR A 62 15.06 -20.04 -15.52
C TYR A 62 13.77 -19.21 -15.50
N VAL A 63 13.52 -18.40 -16.54
CA VAL A 63 12.26 -17.66 -16.69
C VAL A 63 11.10 -18.64 -16.89
N GLN A 64 11.25 -19.62 -17.77
CA GLN A 64 10.22 -20.65 -17.99
C GLN A 64 9.95 -21.45 -16.70
N GLN A 65 11.00 -21.86 -15.99
CA GLN A 65 10.83 -22.55 -14.71
C GLN A 65 10.08 -21.71 -13.67
N ALA A 66 10.31 -20.39 -13.64
CA ALA A 66 9.60 -19.48 -12.75
C ALA A 66 8.12 -19.33 -13.15
N GLU A 67 7.82 -19.25 -14.46
CA GLU A 67 6.45 -19.23 -14.98
C GLU A 67 5.68 -20.52 -14.67
N ASP A 68 6.29 -21.68 -14.90
CA ASP A 68 5.68 -22.98 -14.60
C ASP A 68 5.43 -23.14 -13.08
N SER A 69 6.36 -22.65 -12.26
CA SER A 69 6.21 -22.66 -10.80
C SER A 69 5.10 -21.72 -10.34
N ALA A 70 4.94 -20.56 -10.99
CA ALA A 70 3.87 -19.62 -10.72
C ALA A 70 2.50 -20.19 -11.12
N GLY A 71 2.40 -20.86 -12.27
CA GLY A 71 1.19 -21.55 -12.71
C GLY A 71 0.77 -22.65 -11.72
N THR A 72 1.71 -23.51 -11.33
CA THR A 72 1.46 -24.56 -10.32
C THR A 72 0.97 -23.97 -8.99
N ALA A 73 1.55 -22.86 -8.55
CA ALA A 73 1.12 -22.18 -7.33
C ALA A 73 -0.30 -21.59 -7.45
N GLN A 74 -0.65 -21.07 -8.63
CA GLN A 74 -1.97 -20.54 -8.92
C GLN A 74 -3.04 -21.64 -8.91
N ASP A 75 -2.77 -22.79 -9.52
CA ASP A 75 -3.70 -23.93 -9.54
C ASP A 75 -3.95 -24.51 -8.14
N ALA A 76 -2.88 -24.58 -7.33
CA ALA A 76 -2.98 -24.99 -5.94
C ALA A 76 -3.83 -24.00 -5.11
N ALA A 77 -3.70 -22.69 -5.37
CA ALA A 77 -4.50 -21.65 -4.71
C ALA A 77 -5.98 -21.72 -5.11
N SER A 78 -6.28 -21.95 -6.39
CA SER A 78 -7.66 -22.14 -6.87
C SER A 78 -8.30 -23.38 -6.24
N THR A 79 -7.59 -24.51 -6.22
CA THR A 79 -8.06 -25.75 -5.57
C THR A 79 -8.30 -25.56 -4.07
N ALA A 80 -7.45 -24.79 -3.38
CA ALA A 80 -7.65 -24.47 -1.98
C ALA A 80 -8.88 -23.59 -1.74
N THR A 81 -9.18 -22.69 -2.67
CA THR A 81 -10.35 -21.81 -2.61
C THR A 81 -11.65 -22.59 -2.77
N GLU A 82 -11.74 -23.45 -3.79
CA GLU A 82 -12.92 -24.32 -4.00
C GLU A 82 -13.20 -25.19 -2.78
N LYS A 83 -12.16 -25.78 -2.17
CA LYS A 83 -12.32 -26.58 -0.94
C LYS A 83 -12.76 -25.76 0.26
N ALA A 84 -12.35 -24.49 0.36
CA ALA A 84 -12.79 -23.61 1.42
C ALA A 84 -14.27 -23.22 1.25
N GLU A 85 -14.73 -23.03 0.01
CA GLU A 85 -16.14 -22.79 -0.32
C GLU A 85 -17.02 -24.01 0.02
N ASP A 86 -16.60 -25.22 -0.34
CA ASP A 86 -17.29 -26.47 0.02
C ASP A 86 -17.39 -26.67 1.54
N ALA A 87 -16.32 -26.37 2.27
CA ALA A 87 -16.30 -26.44 3.72
C ALA A 87 -17.22 -25.38 4.36
N SER A 88 -17.28 -24.18 3.80
CA SER A 88 -18.19 -23.11 4.24
C SER A 88 -19.65 -23.47 4.00
N GLY A 89 -19.97 -24.05 2.83
CA GLY A 89 -21.31 -24.57 2.52
C GLY A 89 -21.75 -25.66 3.48
N SER A 90 -20.85 -26.60 3.79
CA SER A 90 -21.10 -27.68 4.75
C SER A 90 -21.34 -27.15 6.17
N ALA A 91 -20.56 -26.14 6.60
CA ALA A 91 -20.74 -25.50 7.91
C ALA A 91 -22.08 -24.74 8.01
N THR A 92 -22.50 -24.09 6.92
CA THR A 92 -23.80 -23.39 6.85
C THR A 92 -24.96 -24.38 7.00
N LEU A 93 -24.95 -25.49 6.26
CA LEU A 93 -25.96 -26.54 6.37
C LEU A 93 -25.99 -27.16 7.79
N ALA A 94 -24.83 -27.32 8.43
CA ALA A 94 -24.78 -27.77 9.82
C ALA A 94 -25.42 -26.76 10.79
N GLY A 95 -25.20 -25.47 10.59
CA GLY A 95 -25.83 -24.39 11.35
C GLY A 95 -27.36 -24.39 11.22
N GLU A 96 -27.88 -24.48 9.99
CA GLU A 96 -29.31 -24.55 9.72
C GLU A 96 -29.97 -25.76 10.41
N ARG A 97 -29.31 -26.92 10.35
CA ARG A 97 -29.79 -28.14 11.04
C ARG A 97 -29.79 -27.99 12.56
N ALA A 98 -28.80 -27.31 13.13
CA ALA A 98 -28.75 -27.04 14.57
C ALA A 98 -29.88 -26.09 15.02
N THR A 99 -30.17 -25.04 14.24
CA THR A 99 -31.32 -24.14 14.51
C THR A 99 -32.63 -24.91 14.46
N ALA A 100 -32.86 -25.74 13.44
CA ALA A 100 -34.07 -26.55 13.32
C ALA A 100 -34.23 -27.55 14.49
N ALA A 101 -33.12 -28.07 15.03
CA ALA A 101 -33.14 -28.91 16.22
C ALA A 101 -33.51 -28.11 17.49
N GLY A 102 -32.99 -26.88 17.65
CA GLY A 102 -33.34 -25.98 18.75
C GLY A 102 -34.83 -25.62 18.76
N GLU A 103 -35.39 -25.26 17.61
CA GLU A 103 -36.84 -25.00 17.47
C GLU A 103 -37.69 -26.22 17.83
N ALA A 104 -37.22 -27.42 17.45
CA ALA A 104 -37.87 -28.67 17.81
C ALA A 104 -37.93 -28.87 19.33
N GLN A 105 -36.82 -28.59 20.02
CA GLN A 105 -36.72 -28.72 21.47
C GLN A 105 -37.67 -27.74 22.18
N THR A 106 -37.70 -26.48 21.77
CA THR A 106 -38.64 -25.49 22.34
C THR A 106 -40.10 -25.89 22.11
N GLY A 107 -40.42 -26.45 20.94
CA GLY A 107 -41.75 -27.00 20.67
C GLY A 107 -42.13 -28.15 21.61
N ALA A 108 -41.18 -29.06 21.87
CA ALA A 108 -41.38 -30.17 22.79
C ALA A 108 -41.55 -29.72 24.25
N GLU A 109 -40.75 -28.74 24.70
CA GLU A 109 -40.89 -28.12 26.03
C GLU A 109 -42.25 -27.45 26.20
N THR A 110 -42.68 -26.66 25.20
CA THR A 110 -44.01 -26.03 25.20
C THR A 110 -45.14 -27.06 25.28
N ALA A 111 -45.01 -28.17 24.55
CA ALA A 111 -46.00 -29.25 24.58
C ALA A 111 -46.05 -29.94 25.95
N ARG A 112 -44.88 -30.17 26.57
CA ARG A 112 -44.77 -30.74 27.92
C ARG A 112 -45.43 -29.83 28.95
N ASP A 113 -45.12 -28.54 28.94
CA ASP A 113 -45.64 -27.58 29.92
C ASP A 113 -47.17 -27.43 29.80
N LYS A 114 -47.71 -27.42 28.58
CA LYS A 114 -49.18 -27.46 28.35
C LYS A 114 -49.81 -28.75 28.86
N SER A 115 -49.15 -29.89 28.67
CA SER A 115 -49.64 -31.17 29.20
C SER A 115 -49.64 -31.20 30.73
N GLN A 116 -48.66 -30.54 31.37
CA GLN A 116 -48.58 -30.44 32.82
C GLN A 116 -49.66 -29.51 33.39
N ALA A 117 -49.86 -28.31 32.80
CA ALA A 117 -50.92 -27.39 33.21
C ALA A 117 -52.31 -28.03 33.14
N TRP A 118 -52.55 -28.87 32.12
CA TRP A 118 -53.80 -29.62 32.00
C TRP A 118 -53.96 -30.68 33.11
N ALA A 119 -52.88 -31.38 33.48
CA ALA A 119 -52.90 -32.35 34.57
C ALA A 119 -53.15 -31.70 35.94
N GLU A 120 -52.78 -30.43 36.10
CA GLU A 120 -52.96 -29.65 37.33
C GLU A 120 -54.35 -29.00 37.43
N GLY A 121 -55.20 -29.14 36.40
CA GLY A 121 -56.62 -28.75 36.46
C GLY A 121 -56.89 -27.28 36.15
N GLU A 122 -55.94 -26.55 35.57
CA GLU A 122 -56.21 -25.23 34.99
C GLU A 122 -57.11 -25.40 33.75
N GLU A 123 -58.38 -25.00 33.84
CA GLU A 123 -59.31 -25.06 32.70
C GLU A 123 -58.86 -24.06 31.63
N PRO A 124 -58.51 -24.50 30.40
CA PRO A 124 -58.09 -23.59 29.35
C PRO A 124 -59.28 -22.75 28.89
N GLU A 125 -59.14 -21.43 28.97
CA GLU A 125 -60.15 -20.51 28.48
C GLU A 125 -60.40 -20.70 26.97
N GLU A 126 -61.65 -21.08 26.67
CA GLU A 126 -62.39 -20.95 25.41
C GLU A 126 -61.68 -21.25 24.07
N GLY A 127 -61.78 -22.53 23.66
CA GLY A 127 -61.45 -22.98 22.30
C GLY A 127 -61.26 -24.50 22.22
N LYS A 128 -62.31 -25.28 22.53
CA LYS A 128 -62.25 -26.73 22.80
C LYS A 128 -61.80 -27.57 21.58
N LYS A 129 -60.48 -27.70 21.36
CA LYS A 129 -59.94 -28.89 20.70
C LYS A 129 -60.20 -30.09 21.61
N SER A 130 -60.87 -31.12 21.08
CA SER A 130 -61.14 -32.35 21.84
C SER A 130 -59.83 -32.97 22.33
N ALA A 131 -59.85 -33.73 23.44
CA ALA A 131 -58.69 -34.49 23.92
C ALA A 131 -58.07 -35.37 22.81
N LYS A 132 -58.88 -35.82 21.85
CA LYS A 132 -58.44 -36.54 20.65
C LYS A 132 -57.60 -35.68 19.70
N GLY A 133 -57.91 -34.39 19.55
CA GLY A 133 -57.12 -33.44 18.75
C GLY A 133 -55.76 -33.19 19.38
N TRP A 134 -55.70 -33.02 20.69
CA TRP A 134 -54.44 -32.85 21.42
C TRP A 134 -53.58 -34.12 21.43
N ALA A 135 -54.20 -35.30 21.58
CA ALA A 135 -53.49 -36.57 21.46
C ALA A 135 -52.93 -36.80 20.04
N GLY A 136 -53.66 -36.36 19.01
CA GLY A 136 -53.18 -36.35 17.62
C GLY A 136 -51.95 -35.46 17.44
N GLU A 137 -52.02 -34.20 17.88
CA GLU A 137 -50.90 -33.25 17.76
C GLU A 137 -49.67 -33.68 18.57
N SER A 138 -49.87 -34.30 19.75
CA SER A 138 -48.79 -34.89 20.55
C SER A 138 -48.17 -36.10 19.86
N SER A 139 -48.98 -36.97 19.25
CA SER A 139 -48.50 -38.10 18.45
C SER A 139 -47.70 -37.62 17.24
N ASP A 140 -48.20 -36.63 16.50
CA ASP A 140 -47.51 -36.07 15.34
C ASP A 140 -46.19 -35.40 15.74
N SER A 141 -46.18 -34.70 16.89
CA SER A 141 -44.97 -34.09 17.46
C SER A 141 -43.95 -35.16 17.89
N ALA A 142 -44.39 -36.26 18.49
CA ALA A 142 -43.52 -37.37 18.87
C ALA A 142 -42.96 -38.11 17.64
N THR A 143 -43.77 -38.31 16.60
CA THR A 143 -43.30 -38.86 15.32
C THR A 143 -42.28 -37.93 14.66
N LEU A 144 -42.54 -36.62 14.64
CA LEU A 144 -41.61 -35.64 14.09
C LEU A 144 -40.30 -35.58 14.88
N ALA A 145 -40.37 -35.65 16.21
CA ALA A 145 -39.19 -35.72 17.08
C ALA A 145 -38.38 -37.01 16.83
N GLY A 146 -39.04 -38.15 16.65
CA GLY A 146 -38.40 -39.42 16.28
C GLY A 146 -37.69 -39.34 14.93
N GLN A 147 -38.36 -38.81 13.90
CA GLN A 147 -37.77 -38.61 12.58
C GLN A 147 -36.56 -37.66 12.62
N ARG A 148 -36.63 -36.59 13.40
CA ARG A 148 -35.52 -35.63 13.58
C ARG A 148 -34.34 -36.23 14.34
N ALA A 149 -34.60 -37.05 15.36
CA ALA A 149 -33.56 -37.78 16.08
C ALA A 149 -32.83 -38.80 15.18
N THR A 150 -33.57 -39.52 14.32
CA THR A 150 -32.98 -40.39 13.29
C THR A 150 -32.12 -39.58 12.32
N ALA A 151 -32.63 -38.47 11.79
CA ALA A 151 -31.87 -37.61 10.88
C ALA A 151 -30.59 -37.01 11.52
N ALA A 152 -30.62 -36.71 12.83
CA ALA A 152 -29.43 -36.26 13.56
C ALA A 152 -28.39 -37.38 13.73
N GLY A 153 -28.84 -38.61 14.03
CA GLY A 153 -27.96 -39.78 14.10
C GLY A 153 -27.32 -40.13 12.75
N ASP A 154 -28.10 -40.04 11.66
CA ASP A 154 -27.61 -40.24 10.31
C ASP A 154 -26.57 -39.17 9.93
N ALA A 155 -26.84 -37.89 10.27
CA ALA A 155 -25.90 -36.80 10.03
C ALA A 155 -24.58 -36.95 10.80
N GLN A 156 -24.62 -37.47 12.04
CA GLN A 156 -23.39 -37.77 12.79
C GLN A 156 -22.60 -38.89 12.11
N THR A 157 -23.28 -39.95 11.65
CA THR A 157 -22.66 -41.07 10.94
C THR A 157 -22.03 -40.62 9.61
N ASP A 158 -22.71 -39.75 8.87
CA ASP A 158 -22.20 -39.16 7.62
C ASP A 158 -20.96 -38.29 7.87
N ALA A 159 -20.97 -37.48 8.94
CA ALA A 159 -19.83 -36.64 9.32
C ALA A 159 -18.60 -37.48 9.75
N GLU A 160 -18.81 -38.54 10.52
CA GLU A 160 -17.75 -39.49 10.88
C GLU A 160 -17.20 -40.20 9.64
N THR A 161 -18.08 -40.64 8.73
CA THR A 161 -17.68 -41.26 7.45
C THR A 161 -16.89 -40.29 6.57
N ALA A 162 -17.29 -39.02 6.47
CA ALA A 162 -16.58 -38.02 5.69
C ALA A 162 -15.20 -37.71 6.28
N ARG A 163 -15.09 -37.60 7.61
CA ARG A 163 -13.82 -37.42 8.31
C ARG A 163 -12.88 -38.59 8.06
N ASP A 164 -13.39 -39.81 8.18
CA ASP A 164 -12.58 -41.03 8.04
C ASP A 164 -12.15 -41.23 6.58
N LYS A 165 -13.00 -40.91 5.58
CA LYS A 165 -12.63 -40.85 4.15
C LYS A 165 -11.58 -39.78 3.86
N SER A 166 -11.72 -38.59 4.43
CA SER A 166 -10.72 -37.51 4.27
C SER A 166 -9.37 -37.93 4.86
N LYS A 167 -9.36 -38.65 5.98
CA LYS A 167 -8.15 -39.17 6.61
C LYS A 167 -7.52 -40.31 5.80
N ALA A 168 -8.31 -41.27 5.34
CA ALA A 168 -7.85 -42.37 4.49
C ALA A 168 -7.29 -41.87 3.14
N TRP A 169 -7.89 -40.84 2.56
CA TRP A 169 -7.38 -40.20 1.34
C TRP A 169 -6.05 -39.48 1.57
N ALA A 170 -5.90 -38.79 2.71
CA ALA A 170 -4.64 -38.13 3.08
C ALA A 170 -3.51 -39.12 3.42
N GLU A 171 -3.85 -40.27 4.00
CA GLU A 171 -2.91 -41.33 4.39
C GLU A 171 -2.62 -42.33 3.25
N GLY A 172 -3.31 -42.20 2.11
CA GLY A 172 -3.10 -43.02 0.91
C GLY A 172 -3.51 -44.48 1.04
N THR A 173 -4.35 -44.81 2.02
CA THR A 173 -4.66 -46.20 2.41
C THR A 173 -5.87 -46.81 1.71
N GLU A 174 -6.61 -46.06 0.89
CA GLU A 174 -7.67 -46.64 0.06
C GLU A 174 -7.86 -45.92 -1.29
N PRO A 175 -7.49 -46.57 -2.41
CA PRO A 175 -8.26 -46.52 -3.63
C PRO A 175 -9.15 -47.76 -3.68
N GLU A 176 -10.45 -47.59 -3.94
CA GLU A 176 -11.28 -48.72 -4.37
C GLU A 176 -10.59 -49.47 -5.53
N ALA A 177 -10.68 -50.80 -5.55
CA ALA A 177 -10.12 -51.61 -6.62
C ALA A 177 -10.61 -51.11 -7.99
N GLY A 178 -9.71 -50.47 -8.76
CA GLY A 178 -9.99 -49.88 -10.06
C GLY A 178 -9.99 -48.34 -10.14
N LYS A 179 -9.80 -47.62 -9.03
CA LYS A 179 -9.63 -46.15 -9.05
C LYS A 179 -8.21 -45.77 -8.64
N LYS A 180 -7.60 -44.83 -9.35
CA LYS A 180 -6.23 -44.38 -9.11
C LYS A 180 -6.17 -43.47 -7.89
N SER A 181 -5.14 -43.62 -7.07
CA SER A 181 -4.84 -42.69 -5.96
C SER A 181 -4.50 -41.30 -6.50
N ALA A 182 -4.59 -40.26 -5.66
CA ALA A 182 -4.24 -38.89 -6.06
C ALA A 182 -2.78 -38.78 -6.58
N ARG A 183 -1.89 -39.64 -6.09
CA ARG A 183 -0.52 -39.76 -6.56
C ARG A 183 -0.43 -40.39 -7.96
N GLU A 184 -1.21 -41.44 -8.21
CA GLU A 184 -1.27 -42.08 -9.53
C GLU A 184 -1.97 -41.20 -10.58
N TRP A 185 -2.94 -40.36 -10.17
CA TRP A 185 -3.51 -39.33 -11.04
C TRP A 185 -2.50 -38.25 -11.42
N ALA A 186 -1.63 -37.82 -10.49
CA ALA A 186 -0.59 -36.86 -10.77
C ALA A 186 0.49 -37.41 -11.72
N GLU A 187 0.83 -38.69 -11.61
CA GLU A 187 1.80 -39.37 -12.48
C GLU A 187 1.19 -39.68 -13.88
N GLU A 188 -0.11 -39.96 -13.97
CA GLU A 188 -0.80 -40.14 -15.25
C GLU A 188 -1.05 -38.82 -16.00
N ALA A 189 -1.37 -37.74 -15.30
CA ALA A 189 -1.51 -36.40 -15.89
C ALA A 189 -0.20 -35.93 -16.57
N GLN A 190 0.95 -36.34 -16.03
CA GLN A 190 2.26 -36.10 -16.63
C GLN A 190 2.51 -36.90 -17.92
N SER A 191 1.74 -37.97 -18.15
CA SER A 191 1.89 -38.87 -19.30
C SER A 191 0.95 -38.59 -20.48
N LEU A 192 -0.12 -37.81 -20.27
CA LEU A 192 -1.20 -37.64 -21.25
C LEU A 192 -0.98 -36.50 -22.27
N GLY A 193 0.09 -35.72 -22.15
CA GLY A 193 0.40 -34.63 -23.08
C GLY A 193 -0.56 -33.44 -22.93
N ASP A 194 -0.12 -32.32 -23.51
CA ASP A 194 -0.62 -30.94 -23.34
C ASP A 194 -2.13 -30.79 -23.01
N PRO A 195 -2.49 -30.18 -21.87
CA PRO A 195 -3.88 -29.99 -21.44
C PRO A 195 -4.73 -29.07 -22.35
N ASN A 196 -4.17 -28.46 -23.40
CA ASN A 196 -4.92 -27.64 -24.35
C ASN A 196 -5.86 -28.41 -25.31
N ALA A 197 -6.09 -29.70 -25.11
CA ALA A 197 -6.94 -30.52 -25.99
C ALA A 197 -8.43 -30.57 -25.59
N PHE A 198 -8.88 -29.90 -24.52
CA PHE A 198 -10.29 -29.92 -24.11
C PHE A 198 -11.01 -28.60 -24.38
N ASP A 199 -11.88 -28.68 -25.38
CA ASP A 199 -12.93 -27.73 -25.74
C ASP A 199 -13.81 -27.41 -24.52
N ILE A 200 -13.67 -26.20 -23.98
CA ILE A 200 -14.54 -25.63 -22.96
C ILE A 200 -15.89 -25.39 -23.64
N THR A 201 -16.75 -26.40 -23.61
CA THR A 201 -18.19 -26.20 -23.81
C THR A 201 -18.70 -25.43 -22.60
N ALA A 202 -18.72 -24.11 -22.78
CA ALA A 202 -19.42 -23.14 -21.98
C ALA A 202 -20.92 -23.49 -21.94
N ASP A 203 -21.31 -24.38 -21.03
CA ASP A 203 -22.70 -24.53 -20.63
C ASP A 203 -22.96 -23.61 -19.43
N GLN A 204 -23.99 -22.78 -19.58
CA GLN A 204 -24.66 -21.91 -18.59
C GLN A 204 -24.29 -20.43 -18.51
N THR A 205 -23.47 -19.87 -19.41
CA THR A 205 -23.60 -18.43 -19.70
C THR A 205 -24.39 -18.29 -21.00
N THR A 206 -25.45 -17.48 -21.00
CA THR A 206 -26.22 -17.09 -22.20
C THR A 206 -25.39 -16.25 -23.19
N ASP A 207 -24.08 -16.29 -23.04
CA ASP A 207 -23.11 -15.53 -23.78
C ASP A 207 -22.76 -16.25 -25.08
N SER A 208 -23.56 -15.97 -26.11
CA SER A 208 -23.38 -16.52 -27.47
C SER A 208 -22.16 -15.96 -28.22
N ARG A 209 -21.23 -15.29 -27.52
CA ARG A 209 -20.03 -14.73 -28.16
C ARG A 209 -19.14 -15.86 -28.67
N ARG A 210 -18.68 -15.74 -29.91
CA ARG A 210 -17.70 -16.67 -30.50
C ARG A 210 -16.33 -16.53 -29.82
N LEU A 211 -15.47 -17.54 -29.95
CA LEU A 211 -14.13 -17.56 -29.33
C LEU A 211 -13.29 -16.30 -29.65
N ASP A 212 -13.39 -15.80 -30.89
CA ASP A 212 -12.72 -14.57 -31.35
C ASP A 212 -13.25 -13.31 -30.64
N GLN A 213 -14.54 -13.27 -30.32
CA GLN A 213 -15.18 -12.18 -29.58
C GLN A 213 -14.79 -12.21 -28.10
N TRP A 214 -14.67 -13.40 -27.51
CA TRP A 214 -14.15 -13.59 -26.16
C TRP A 214 -12.69 -13.16 -26.06
N ALA A 215 -11.83 -13.57 -27.00
CA ALA A 215 -10.43 -13.16 -27.04
C ALA A 215 -10.29 -11.62 -27.20
N ALA A 216 -11.09 -11.01 -28.07
CA ALA A 216 -11.12 -9.56 -28.24
C ALA A 216 -11.57 -8.83 -26.96
N GLN A 217 -12.60 -9.35 -26.27
CA GLN A 217 -13.07 -8.78 -25.00
C GLN A 217 -12.04 -8.93 -23.90
N ALA A 218 -11.39 -10.08 -23.78
CA ALA A 218 -10.34 -10.32 -22.79
C ALA A 218 -9.17 -9.35 -22.99
N LYS A 219 -8.74 -9.16 -24.25
CA LYS A 219 -7.72 -8.15 -24.59
C LYS A 219 -8.17 -6.73 -24.24
N ALA A 220 -9.42 -6.36 -24.56
CA ALA A 220 -9.98 -5.07 -24.19
C ALA A 220 -10.03 -4.86 -22.66
N ASN A 221 -10.38 -5.90 -21.90
CA ASN A 221 -10.40 -5.87 -20.44
C ASN A 221 -8.98 -5.76 -19.85
N GLN A 222 -8.01 -6.50 -20.39
CA GLN A 222 -6.60 -6.38 -20.01
C GLN A 222 -6.06 -4.97 -20.30
N GLN A 223 -6.39 -4.38 -21.45
CA GLN A 223 -6.02 -3.00 -21.79
C GLN A 223 -6.67 -1.99 -20.84
N LYS A 224 -7.95 -2.16 -20.49
CA LYS A 224 -8.63 -1.32 -19.49
C LYS A 224 -7.96 -1.42 -18.12
N LEU A 225 -7.63 -2.63 -17.67
CA LEU A 225 -6.96 -2.86 -16.39
C LEU A 225 -5.54 -2.27 -16.38
N ALA A 226 -4.77 -2.47 -17.43
CA ALA A 226 -3.43 -1.88 -17.57
C ALA A 226 -3.48 -0.35 -17.60
N THR A 227 -4.48 0.23 -18.26
CA THR A 227 -4.71 1.68 -18.29
C THR A 227 -5.09 2.20 -16.89
N ALA A 228 -6.05 1.54 -16.22
CA ALA A 228 -6.47 1.90 -14.87
C ALA A 228 -5.32 1.79 -13.86
N TYR A 229 -4.48 0.76 -13.97
CA TYR A 229 -3.32 0.59 -13.09
C TYR A 229 -2.26 1.68 -13.32
N ARG A 230 -1.99 2.05 -14.57
CA ARG A 230 -1.02 3.11 -14.90
C ARG A 230 -1.50 4.49 -14.45
N LEU A 231 -2.79 4.80 -14.65
CA LEU A 231 -3.38 6.07 -14.21
C LEU A 231 -3.55 6.12 -12.69
N GLY A 232 -3.94 5.01 -12.06
CA GLY A 232 -4.10 4.90 -10.61
C GLY A 232 -2.80 5.02 -9.82
N ASN A 233 -1.64 4.79 -10.45
CA ASN A 233 -0.30 4.98 -9.85
C ASN A 233 0.39 6.29 -10.29
N GLY A 234 -0.35 7.19 -10.95
CA GLY A 234 0.19 8.46 -11.44
C GLY A 234 1.05 8.27 -12.69
N ALA A 235 0.44 8.41 -13.86
CA ALA A 235 1.13 8.39 -15.15
C ALA A 235 2.26 9.44 -15.18
N PHE A 236 3.49 9.03 -15.51
CA PHE A 236 4.58 9.98 -15.63
C PHE A 236 4.42 10.78 -16.93
N ALA A 237 4.43 12.10 -16.82
CA ALA A 237 4.23 13.04 -17.91
C ALA A 237 5.47 13.94 -18.08
N THR A 238 5.77 14.27 -19.32
CA THR A 238 6.84 15.22 -19.65
C THR A 238 6.28 16.63 -19.69
N ASP A 239 6.82 17.53 -18.88
CA ASP A 239 6.47 18.95 -18.91
C ASP A 239 7.23 19.68 -20.02
N SER A 240 6.50 20.49 -20.79
CA SER A 240 7.03 21.38 -21.84
C SER A 240 6.56 22.83 -21.65
N GLY A 241 5.87 23.10 -20.53
CA GLY A 241 5.33 24.39 -20.20
C GLY A 241 6.35 25.38 -19.65
N ALA A 242 5.81 26.43 -19.03
CA ALA A 242 6.58 27.46 -18.32
C ALA A 242 6.06 27.60 -16.88
N ALA A 243 6.71 28.45 -16.08
CA ALA A 243 6.22 28.79 -14.75
C ALA A 243 4.73 29.19 -14.81
N ASP A 244 3.94 28.66 -13.89
CA ASP A 244 2.49 28.90 -13.76
C ASP A 244 1.61 28.37 -14.91
N SER A 245 2.19 27.81 -15.97
CA SER A 245 1.47 27.26 -17.13
C SER A 245 2.13 25.98 -17.62
N TYR A 246 1.83 24.87 -16.96
CA TYR A 246 2.41 23.56 -17.23
C TYR A 246 1.71 22.86 -18.39
N VAL A 247 2.49 22.22 -19.27
CA VAL A 247 1.96 21.49 -20.44
C VAL A 247 2.53 20.10 -20.40
N LEU A 248 1.71 19.15 -19.98
CA LEU A 248 2.14 17.79 -19.72
C LEU A 248 1.77 16.89 -20.90
N SER A 249 2.78 16.21 -21.43
CA SER A 249 2.61 15.17 -22.45
C SER A 249 2.72 13.79 -21.82
N VAL A 250 1.62 13.04 -21.86
CA VAL A 250 1.54 11.65 -21.44
C VAL A 250 1.55 10.79 -22.71
N ASN A 251 2.71 10.20 -23.01
CA ASN A 251 2.90 9.35 -24.18
C ASN A 251 2.87 7.87 -23.78
N TYR A 252 1.67 7.30 -23.74
CA TYR A 252 1.49 5.85 -23.73
C TYR A 252 0.76 5.44 -25.00
N GLU A 253 1.35 4.51 -25.75
CA GLU A 253 0.84 4.07 -27.07
C GLU A 253 -0.62 3.61 -27.02
N ASP A 254 -1.08 3.04 -25.90
CA ASP A 254 -2.42 2.48 -25.75
C ASP A 254 -3.36 3.28 -24.81
N ALA A 255 -2.89 4.39 -24.22
CA ALA A 255 -3.57 5.00 -23.07
C ALA A 255 -3.43 6.53 -23.01
N THR A 256 -3.49 7.19 -24.18
CA THR A 256 -3.55 8.67 -24.23
C THR A 256 -4.91 9.13 -23.66
N PRO A 257 -4.93 9.94 -22.59
CA PRO A 257 -6.18 10.47 -22.05
C PRO A 257 -6.92 11.30 -23.10
N THR A 258 -8.23 11.07 -23.26
CA THR A 258 -9.10 11.82 -24.18
C THR A 258 -10.05 12.78 -23.47
N ALA A 259 -10.14 12.67 -22.15
CA ALA A 259 -10.88 13.55 -21.26
C ALA A 259 -10.30 13.44 -19.84
N TYR A 260 -10.63 14.39 -18.98
CA TYR A 260 -10.35 14.29 -17.55
C TYR A 260 -11.44 13.50 -16.86
N ASN A 261 -11.07 12.44 -16.15
CA ASN A 261 -11.96 11.68 -15.28
C ASN A 261 -11.61 11.94 -13.82
N ASP A 262 -12.62 11.89 -12.95
CA ASP A 262 -12.42 12.08 -11.52
C ASP A 262 -11.39 11.09 -10.96
N GLY A 263 -10.43 11.60 -10.19
CA GLY A 263 -9.36 10.81 -9.61
C GLY A 263 -8.19 10.48 -10.55
N ASP A 264 -8.20 10.94 -11.81
CA ASP A 264 -7.05 10.78 -12.71
C ASP A 264 -5.79 11.39 -12.07
N GLN A 265 -4.72 10.60 -11.96
CA GLN A 265 -3.44 11.05 -11.39
C GLN A 265 -2.35 11.15 -12.45
N TYR A 266 -1.56 12.23 -12.35
CA TYR A 266 -0.38 12.45 -13.18
C TYR A 266 0.79 12.84 -12.31
N ARG A 267 1.98 12.34 -12.68
CA ARG A 267 3.25 12.67 -12.04
C ARG A 267 4.14 13.35 -13.05
N PHE A 268 4.80 14.43 -12.67
CA PHE A 268 5.73 15.11 -13.57
C PHE A 268 6.84 15.79 -12.79
N ARG A 269 7.95 16.08 -13.48
CA ARG A 269 8.97 17.00 -12.99
C ARG A 269 8.83 18.31 -13.76
N ALA A 270 8.61 19.40 -13.04
CA ALA A 270 8.41 20.71 -13.65
C ALA A 270 9.70 21.26 -14.25
N GLY A 271 9.60 21.90 -15.42
CA GLY A 271 10.72 22.64 -16.02
C GLY A 271 11.01 23.97 -15.32
N ALA A 272 10.00 24.55 -14.66
CA ALA A 272 10.11 25.78 -13.89
C ALA A 272 9.25 25.70 -12.61
N ALA A 273 9.78 26.24 -11.51
CA ALA A 273 9.00 26.39 -10.28
C ALA A 273 7.88 27.41 -10.50
N ASN A 274 6.74 27.21 -9.84
CA ASN A 274 5.63 28.17 -9.94
C ASN A 274 5.94 29.44 -9.13
N ALA A 275 5.47 30.59 -9.62
CA ALA A 275 5.54 31.87 -8.93
C ALA A 275 4.20 32.28 -8.31
N GLY A 276 3.12 31.55 -8.60
CA GLY A 276 1.81 31.73 -7.97
C GLY A 276 0.76 30.79 -8.53
N ALA A 277 -0.45 31.31 -8.71
CA ALA A 277 -1.59 30.57 -9.26
C ALA A 277 -1.22 29.95 -10.61
N SER A 278 -1.34 28.63 -10.71
CA SER A 278 -0.84 27.85 -11.82
C SER A 278 -1.95 27.10 -12.55
N THR A 279 -1.68 26.71 -13.79
CA THR A 279 -2.54 25.85 -14.59
C THR A 279 -1.77 24.67 -15.16
N VAL A 280 -2.49 23.61 -15.53
CA VAL A 280 -1.94 22.43 -16.20
C VAL A 280 -2.82 22.04 -17.38
N ASN A 281 -2.21 21.68 -18.51
CA ASN A 281 -2.90 21.12 -19.67
C ASN A 281 -2.28 19.76 -20.02
N ILE A 282 -3.05 18.68 -19.88
CA ILE A 282 -2.61 17.32 -20.20
C ILE A 282 -2.98 17.03 -21.65
N ASN A 283 -2.00 16.71 -22.50
CA ASN A 283 -2.21 16.30 -23.89
C ASN A 283 -3.14 17.22 -24.72
N GLY A 284 -3.24 18.50 -24.36
CA GLY A 284 -4.11 19.45 -25.06
C GLY A 284 -5.60 19.32 -24.75
N LEU A 285 -6.01 18.57 -23.73
CA LEU A 285 -7.42 18.39 -23.32
C LEU A 285 -8.07 19.68 -22.79
N GLY A 286 -7.26 20.69 -22.46
CA GLY A 286 -7.70 21.98 -21.95
C GLY A 286 -7.03 22.29 -20.63
N ALA A 287 -6.65 23.55 -20.42
CA ALA A 287 -5.99 23.97 -19.19
C ALA A 287 -6.97 23.94 -18.01
N LYS A 288 -6.52 23.40 -16.89
CA LYS A 288 -7.23 23.34 -15.60
C LYS A 288 -6.40 24.03 -14.53
N GLY A 289 -7.06 24.60 -13.53
CA GLY A 289 -6.37 25.19 -12.39
C GLY A 289 -5.58 24.15 -11.60
N LEU A 290 -4.44 24.54 -11.05
CA LEU A 290 -3.73 23.78 -10.02
C LEU A 290 -3.98 24.43 -8.67
N VAL A 291 -4.38 23.63 -7.69
CA VAL A 291 -4.65 24.06 -6.32
C VAL A 291 -3.90 23.19 -5.31
N THR A 292 -3.76 23.71 -4.09
CA THR A 292 -3.22 22.95 -2.94
C THR A 292 -4.22 21.86 -2.52
N VAL A 293 -3.79 20.99 -1.61
CA VAL A 293 -4.68 19.99 -0.96
C VAL A 293 -5.87 20.60 -0.21
N THR A 294 -5.84 21.91 0.07
CA THR A 294 -6.94 22.66 0.70
C THR A 294 -7.82 23.40 -0.31
N GLY A 295 -7.56 23.28 -1.61
CA GLY A 295 -8.33 23.93 -2.67
C GLY A 295 -7.99 25.40 -2.91
N VAL A 296 -6.87 25.89 -2.35
CA VAL A 296 -6.40 27.28 -2.55
C VAL A 296 -5.44 27.32 -3.74
N ALA A 297 -5.36 28.48 -4.42
CA ALA A 297 -4.38 28.69 -5.48
C ALA A 297 -2.94 28.39 -4.99
N LEU A 298 -2.12 27.78 -5.84
CA LEU A 298 -0.77 27.40 -5.44
C LEU A 298 0.06 28.64 -5.03
N PRO A 299 0.74 28.58 -3.87
CA PRO A 299 1.70 29.60 -3.47
C PRO A 299 3.00 29.46 -4.26
N ALA A 300 3.79 30.53 -4.34
CA ALA A 300 5.08 30.51 -5.02
C ALA A 300 5.99 29.39 -4.48
N GLY A 301 6.59 28.62 -5.38
CA GLY A 301 7.48 27.50 -5.04
C GLY A 301 6.77 26.25 -4.52
N TYR A 302 5.44 26.14 -4.65
CA TYR A 302 4.71 24.90 -4.35
C TYR A 302 5.16 23.73 -5.24
N ILE A 303 5.31 24.00 -6.53
CA ILE A 303 5.85 23.09 -7.54
C ILE A 303 7.34 23.38 -7.70
N ARG A 304 8.16 22.33 -7.61
CA ARG A 304 9.62 22.42 -7.65
C ARG A 304 10.18 21.74 -8.89
N THR A 305 11.36 22.18 -9.32
CA THR A 305 12.08 21.59 -10.45
C THR A 305 12.93 20.38 -10.08
N ASP A 306 13.21 20.19 -8.79
CA ASP A 306 14.09 19.13 -8.26
C ASP A 306 13.34 17.98 -7.58
N ALA A 307 12.00 18.03 -7.58
CA ALA A 307 11.13 16.97 -7.06
C ALA A 307 10.03 16.63 -8.06
N GLU A 308 9.47 15.43 -7.97
CA GLU A 308 8.27 15.08 -8.72
C GLU A 308 7.03 15.64 -8.04
N THR A 309 6.10 16.13 -8.84
CA THR A 309 4.79 16.61 -8.39
C THR A 309 3.73 15.62 -8.86
N THR A 310 2.91 15.13 -7.95
CA THR A 310 1.71 14.35 -8.27
C THR A 310 0.52 15.29 -8.26
N ILE A 311 -0.30 15.25 -9.30
CA ILE A 311 -1.56 15.99 -9.38
C ILE A 311 -2.72 15.00 -9.55
N THR A 312 -3.85 15.27 -8.91
CA THR A 312 -5.08 14.46 -9.00
C THR A 312 -6.23 15.33 -9.48
N TYR A 313 -6.94 14.88 -10.52
CA TYR A 313 -8.10 15.61 -11.02
C TYR A 313 -9.30 15.47 -10.07
N ASP A 314 -9.97 16.58 -9.79
CA ASP A 314 -11.22 16.66 -9.05
C ASP A 314 -12.32 17.16 -9.99
N ALA A 315 -13.18 16.24 -10.43
CA ALA A 315 -14.23 16.54 -11.39
C ALA A 315 -15.36 17.41 -10.79
N ALA A 316 -15.51 17.43 -9.46
CA ALA A 316 -16.56 18.23 -8.82
C ALA A 316 -16.25 19.73 -8.87
N ASN A 317 -14.97 20.08 -8.78
CA ASN A 317 -14.50 21.47 -8.77
C ASN A 317 -13.81 21.92 -10.07
N ASP A 318 -13.60 21.00 -11.02
CA ASP A 318 -13.01 21.27 -12.34
C ASP A 318 -11.55 21.77 -12.26
N TRP A 319 -10.75 21.19 -11.35
CA TRP A 319 -9.34 21.51 -11.16
C TRP A 319 -8.50 20.28 -10.81
N PHE A 320 -7.18 20.47 -10.75
CA PHE A 320 -6.25 19.48 -10.23
C PHE A 320 -5.73 19.89 -8.85
N VAL A 321 -5.73 18.94 -7.93
CA VAL A 321 -5.10 19.06 -6.62
C VAL A 321 -3.66 18.59 -6.72
N ALA A 322 -2.70 19.49 -6.45
CA ALA A 322 -1.29 19.15 -6.40
C ALA A 322 -0.94 18.57 -5.02
N GLY A 323 -0.44 17.34 -5.01
CA GLY A 323 0.29 16.79 -3.89
C GLY A 323 1.72 17.34 -3.87
N ARG A 324 2.23 17.64 -2.67
CA ARG A 324 3.63 18.01 -2.45
C ARG A 324 4.31 16.94 -1.61
N GLU A 325 5.53 16.57 -2.00
CA GLU A 325 6.38 15.76 -1.13
C GLU A 325 6.80 16.54 0.12
N VAL A 326 6.89 15.85 1.26
CA VAL A 326 7.36 16.46 2.51
C VAL A 326 8.81 16.92 2.34
N GLU A 327 9.03 18.23 2.35
CA GLU A 327 10.35 18.82 2.25
C GLU A 327 11.03 18.78 3.61
N ARG A 328 12.29 18.35 3.63
CA ARG A 328 13.12 18.28 4.82
C ARG A 328 14.46 18.89 4.51
N GLY A 329 15.01 19.65 5.43
CA GLY A 329 16.33 20.23 5.27
C GLY A 329 17.04 20.43 6.60
N TRP A 330 18.35 20.51 6.53
CA TRP A 330 19.21 20.75 7.68
C TRP A 330 20.26 21.79 7.31
N ASN A 331 20.50 22.77 8.19
CA ASN A 331 21.62 23.70 8.11
C ASN A 331 22.16 24.01 9.52
N SER A 332 23.08 24.97 9.65
CA SER A 332 23.65 25.37 10.95
C SER A 332 22.59 25.89 11.94
N ASN A 333 21.46 26.36 11.44
CA ASN A 333 20.36 26.93 12.22
C ASN A 333 19.36 25.86 12.68
N GLY A 334 19.51 24.61 12.24
CA GLY A 334 18.70 23.48 12.65
C GLY A 334 18.10 22.69 11.49
N TYR A 335 17.08 21.92 11.83
CA TYR A 335 16.30 21.09 10.94
C TYR A 335 14.94 21.72 10.65
N PHE A 336 14.40 21.54 9.45
CA PHE A 336 13.02 21.87 9.15
C PHE A 336 12.28 20.74 8.42
N ILE A 337 10.96 20.71 8.60
CA ILE A 337 10.02 19.95 7.78
C ILE A 337 8.95 20.91 7.28
N ARG A 338 8.59 20.82 6.00
CA ARG A 338 7.39 21.44 5.42
C ARG A 338 6.48 20.36 4.88
N TRP A 339 5.21 20.43 5.24
CA TRP A 339 4.18 19.49 4.78
C TRP A 339 3.36 20.09 3.63
N ALA A 340 2.66 19.21 2.93
CA ALA A 340 1.80 19.58 1.80
C ALA A 340 0.63 20.46 2.21
N ASP A 341 0.20 20.40 3.47
CA ASP A 341 -0.91 21.18 4.05
C ASP A 341 -0.55 22.64 4.38
N GLY A 342 0.71 23.04 4.20
CA GLY A 342 1.19 24.39 4.50
C GLY A 342 1.85 24.54 5.86
N SER A 343 1.79 23.51 6.70
CA SER A 343 2.49 23.54 7.97
C SER A 343 4.01 23.38 7.79
N GLN A 344 4.76 24.04 8.67
CA GLN A 344 6.20 23.98 8.80
C GLN A 344 6.58 23.77 10.26
N LYS A 345 7.62 22.95 10.48
CA LYS A 345 8.24 22.79 11.79
C LYS A 345 9.75 22.93 11.69
N CYS A 346 10.30 23.84 12.47
CA CYS A 346 11.72 23.99 12.67
C CYS A 346 12.13 23.40 14.02
N LYS A 347 13.32 22.78 14.09
CA LYS A 347 13.90 22.25 15.32
C LYS A 347 15.39 22.53 15.39
N GLN A 348 15.90 22.91 16.54
CA GLN A 348 17.34 23.01 16.80
C GLN A 348 17.68 22.43 18.16
N VAL A 349 18.73 21.61 18.23
CA VAL A 349 19.35 21.21 19.49
C VAL A 349 20.70 21.91 19.55
N ARG A 350 20.94 22.65 20.63
CA ARG A 350 22.19 23.39 20.79
C ARG A 350 22.65 23.40 22.24
N GLN A 351 23.96 23.47 22.40
CA GLN A 351 24.60 23.64 23.68
C GLN A 351 25.10 25.08 23.78
N GLU A 352 24.64 25.82 24.79
CA GLU A 352 24.97 27.23 24.97
C GLU A 352 25.51 27.47 26.37
N SER A 353 26.55 28.28 26.48
CA SER A 353 27.01 28.79 27.77
C SER A 353 26.39 30.15 27.98
N LEU A 354 25.55 30.26 29.01
CA LEU A 354 24.76 31.45 29.29
C LEU A 354 25.06 31.93 30.70
N GLU A 355 25.24 33.23 30.84
CA GLU A 355 25.35 33.92 32.10
C GLU A 355 24.02 34.63 32.37
N VAL A 356 23.33 34.26 33.46
CA VAL A 356 22.03 34.84 33.83
C VAL A 356 22.27 35.93 34.87
N THR A 357 22.88 37.03 34.42
CA THR A 357 23.35 38.12 35.29
C THR A 357 22.79 39.49 34.94
N SER A 358 22.01 39.62 33.85
CA SER A 358 21.36 40.90 33.53
C SER A 358 20.33 41.23 34.62
N GLY A 359 20.59 42.32 35.35
CA GLY A 359 19.87 42.73 36.56
C GLY A 359 18.40 43.16 36.33
N PRO A 360 17.70 43.66 37.37
CA PRO A 360 16.23 43.66 37.42
C PRO A 360 15.62 44.72 36.49
N ALA A 361 15.58 44.43 35.19
CA ALA A 361 14.82 45.20 34.22
C ALA A 361 13.38 44.67 34.22
N THR A 362 12.65 45.04 35.29
CA THR A 362 11.22 44.77 35.52
C THR A 362 10.92 43.39 36.12
N GLY A 363 10.45 43.38 37.38
CA GLY A 363 9.92 42.18 38.03
C GLY A 363 10.87 41.38 38.93
N GLY A 364 12.14 41.78 39.06
CA GLY A 364 13.08 41.17 40.03
C GLY A 364 13.74 39.85 39.58
N PHE A 365 13.66 39.51 38.29
CA PHE A 365 14.34 38.36 37.71
C PHE A 365 15.64 38.76 37.01
N TYR A 366 16.59 37.83 36.98
CA TYR A 366 17.76 37.88 36.12
C TYR A 366 17.45 37.15 34.82
N TYR A 367 17.99 37.58 33.68
CA TYR A 367 17.75 36.89 32.40
C TYR A 367 18.98 36.77 31.50
N ALA A 368 18.90 35.88 30.52
CA ALA A 368 19.82 35.73 29.40
C ALA A 368 19.04 35.57 28.09
N ASN A 369 19.61 36.08 26.99
CA ASN A 369 18.97 36.04 25.67
C ASN A 369 19.53 34.90 24.83
N ILE A 370 18.65 34.21 24.13
CA ILE A 370 18.96 33.20 23.13
C ILE A 370 18.40 33.69 21.81
N PHE A 371 19.28 33.91 20.84
CA PHE A 371 18.88 34.22 19.48
C PHE A 371 18.85 32.96 18.63
N TRP A 372 17.75 32.71 17.92
CA TRP A 372 17.62 31.59 16.99
C TRP A 372 17.09 32.08 15.65
N ILE A 373 17.94 32.06 14.62
CA ILE A 373 17.51 32.19 13.22
C ILE A 373 16.89 30.85 12.84
N TYR A 374 15.70 30.84 12.25
CA TYR A 374 15.09 29.59 11.81
C TYR A 374 15.85 29.00 10.62
N PRO A 375 15.93 27.66 10.51
CA PRO A 375 16.52 27.02 9.34
C PRO A 375 15.69 27.23 8.06
N ALA A 376 14.42 27.63 8.18
CA ALA A 376 13.54 28.05 7.09
C ALA A 376 12.57 29.13 7.61
N ALA A 377 12.24 30.13 6.77
CA ALA A 377 11.30 31.19 7.14
C ALA A 377 9.84 30.70 7.13
N PHE A 378 9.00 31.31 7.96
CA PHE A 378 7.55 31.15 8.03
C PHE A 378 6.84 32.31 7.30
N VAL A 379 5.57 32.16 6.94
CA VAL A 379 4.74 33.27 6.41
C VAL A 379 3.97 34.01 7.50
N GLU A 380 3.72 33.33 8.61
CA GLU A 380 3.12 33.88 9.82
C GLU A 380 4.06 33.68 11.00
N ILE A 381 3.82 34.41 12.09
CA ILE A 381 4.62 34.30 13.31
C ILE A 381 4.41 32.89 13.89
N PRO A 382 5.46 32.05 13.97
CA PRO A 382 5.30 30.67 14.43
C PRO A 382 5.08 30.60 15.95
N GLN A 383 4.41 29.55 16.39
CA GLN A 383 4.40 29.13 17.77
C GLN A 383 5.77 28.52 18.14
N ILE A 384 6.41 29.05 19.16
CA ILE A 384 7.73 28.59 19.63
C ILE A 384 7.58 27.77 20.92
N ASP A 385 8.29 26.66 21.00
CA ASP A 385 8.44 25.83 22.19
C ASP A 385 9.93 25.66 22.53
N LEU A 386 10.27 25.80 23.81
CA LEU A 386 11.63 25.67 24.32
C LEU A 386 11.64 24.62 25.42
N LYS A 387 12.44 23.57 25.23
CA LYS A 387 12.72 22.56 26.24
C LYS A 387 14.17 22.65 26.65
N THR A 388 14.42 22.85 27.93
CA THR A 388 15.77 22.87 28.49
C THR A 388 16.04 21.59 29.24
N ARG A 389 17.24 21.06 29.11
CA ARG A 389 17.70 19.91 29.90
C ARG A 389 18.98 20.26 30.66
N HIS A 390 18.89 21.03 31.75
CA HIS A 390 19.67 20.80 32.99
C HIS A 390 19.39 21.76 34.17
N LEU A 391 19.56 21.17 35.37
CA LEU A 391 19.66 21.68 36.77
C LEU A 391 18.34 21.99 37.54
N PRO A 392 18.23 21.53 38.80
CA PRO A 392 16.97 21.48 39.57
C PRO A 392 16.37 22.83 40.00
N ASN A 393 17.01 23.97 39.69
CA ASN A 393 16.64 25.28 40.24
C ASN A 393 16.31 26.34 39.17
N ILE A 394 16.18 25.97 37.89
CA ILE A 394 15.89 26.94 36.83
C ILE A 394 14.46 26.77 36.37
N THR A 395 13.63 27.75 36.70
CA THR A 395 12.29 27.88 36.13
C THR A 395 12.42 28.52 34.76
N VAL A 396 12.34 27.71 33.71
CA VAL A 396 12.09 28.25 32.38
C VAL A 396 10.63 28.66 32.34
N ASN A 397 10.38 29.94 32.59
CA ASN A 397 9.10 30.52 32.20
C ASN A 397 9.12 30.57 30.67
N SER A 398 8.45 29.62 30.02
CA SER A 398 7.86 29.97 28.73
C SER A 398 6.89 31.10 29.05
N LEU A 399 7.27 32.35 28.81
CA LEU A 399 6.36 33.48 28.93
C LEU A 399 5.37 33.41 27.76
N GLY A 400 4.50 32.39 27.82
CA GLY A 400 3.20 32.40 27.17
C GLY A 400 2.32 33.37 27.93
N GLY A 401 2.35 34.63 27.52
CA GLY A 401 1.53 35.66 28.13
C GLY A 401 1.88 37.06 27.62
N ALA A 402 1.58 37.35 26.36
CA ALA A 402 1.38 38.70 25.79
C ALA A 402 2.44 39.81 26.05
N GLY A 403 3.62 39.49 26.59
CA GLY A 403 4.76 40.39 26.78
C GLY A 403 5.93 39.95 25.90
N GLU A 404 5.85 40.30 24.62
CA GLU A 404 6.93 40.43 23.62
C GLU A 404 8.02 39.34 23.59
N LEU A 405 7.65 38.13 23.17
CA LEU A 405 8.58 37.35 22.34
C LEU A 405 8.74 38.12 21.02
N PHE A 406 9.94 38.62 20.73
CA PHE A 406 10.26 39.09 19.38
C PHE A 406 10.45 37.86 18.48
N SER A 407 9.35 37.28 18.04
CA SER A 407 9.33 36.31 16.97
C SER A 407 9.04 37.05 15.67
N TYR A 408 9.92 36.84 14.71
CA TYR A 408 9.80 37.31 13.35
C TYR A 408 9.66 36.09 12.43
N LEU A 409 9.37 36.32 11.17
CA LEU A 409 9.19 35.26 10.18
C LEU A 409 10.46 34.40 9.97
N SER A 410 11.64 34.92 10.28
CA SER A 410 12.93 34.25 10.03
C SER A 410 13.76 33.97 11.30
N GLU A 411 13.34 34.46 12.45
CA GLU A 411 14.12 34.37 13.69
C GLU A 411 13.27 34.60 14.93
N CYS A 412 13.77 34.19 16.09
CA CYS A 412 13.23 34.60 17.37
C CYS A 412 14.32 34.88 18.41
N THR A 413 13.98 35.77 19.35
CA THR A 413 14.72 35.93 20.60
C THR A 413 13.94 35.31 21.75
N LEU A 414 14.60 34.42 22.49
CA LEU A 414 14.08 33.71 23.66
C LEU A 414 14.79 34.20 24.91
N PHE A 415 14.08 34.21 26.03
CA PHE A 415 14.62 34.63 27.32
C PHE A 415 14.64 33.45 28.28
N ILE A 416 15.79 33.20 28.92
CA ILE A 416 15.87 32.33 30.10
C ILE A 416 15.95 33.24 31.31
N ALA A 417 15.02 33.08 32.24
CA ALA A 417 14.95 33.88 33.47
C ALA A 417 15.23 33.04 34.72
N SER A 418 15.74 33.67 35.76
CA SER A 418 16.00 33.08 37.07
C SER A 418 15.71 34.07 38.19
N VAL A 419 15.28 33.58 39.34
CA VAL A 419 15.12 34.40 40.58
C VAL A 419 16.46 34.74 41.22
N GLU A 420 17.50 34.00 40.88
CA GLU A 420 18.87 34.22 41.35
C GLU A 420 19.81 34.45 40.17
N SER A 421 20.83 35.26 40.40
CA SER A 421 21.91 35.43 39.44
C SER A 421 22.65 34.10 39.27
N ILE A 422 22.77 33.61 38.04
CA ILE A 422 23.50 32.38 37.74
C ILE A 422 24.78 32.76 36.99
N PRO A 423 25.98 32.43 37.51
CA PRO A 423 27.21 32.59 36.74
C PRO A 423 27.16 31.71 35.48
N GLU A 424 28.08 31.93 34.54
CA GLU A 424 28.10 31.20 33.27
C GLU A 424 27.92 29.68 33.47
N ALA A 425 26.85 29.16 32.88
CA ALA A 425 26.48 27.75 32.95
C ALA A 425 26.16 27.23 31.55
N THR A 426 26.51 25.98 31.29
CA THR A 426 26.24 25.34 30.01
C THR A 426 24.90 24.61 30.02
N TYR A 427 24.07 24.93 29.03
CA TYR A 427 22.73 24.41 28.86
C TYR A 427 22.61 23.60 27.58
N LEU A 428 21.86 22.49 27.64
CA LEU A 428 21.36 21.81 26.46
C LEU A 428 19.93 22.29 26.18
N LEU A 429 19.74 22.94 25.04
CA LEU A 429 18.49 23.56 24.61
C LEU A 429 17.93 22.78 23.42
N LEU A 430 16.64 22.44 23.48
CA LEU A 430 15.85 21.97 22.36
C LEU A 430 14.82 23.05 22.02
N LEU A 431 15.01 23.68 20.87
CA LEU A 431 14.17 24.72 20.31
C LEU A 431 13.27 24.10 19.25
N GLU A 432 11.97 24.34 19.32
CA GLU A 432 11.01 23.98 18.28
C GLU A 432 10.18 25.21 17.89
N ALA A 433 9.91 25.40 16.60
CA ALA A 433 8.99 26.41 16.10
C ALA A 433 8.04 25.75 15.10
N GLN A 434 6.75 26.07 15.17
CA GLN A 434 5.72 25.52 14.30
C GLN A 434 4.81 26.66 13.82
N GLY A 435 4.53 26.68 12.53
CA GLY A 435 3.68 27.69 11.88
C GLY A 435 3.53 27.34 10.41
N ASP A 436 3.05 28.28 9.60
CA ASP A 436 2.82 28.04 8.18
C ASP A 436 3.97 28.56 7.32
N TRP A 437 4.18 27.96 6.16
CA TRP A 437 5.19 28.40 5.18
C TRP A 437 4.60 28.95 3.89
N TYR A 438 3.28 28.94 3.72
CA TYR A 438 2.58 29.63 2.64
C TYR A 438 1.18 30.09 3.02
#